data_AF-A0A3B9G4D6-F1
#
_entry.id   AF-A0A3B9G4D6-F1
#
_cell.length_a   1.000
_cell.length_b   1.000
_cell.length_c   1.000
_cell.angle_alpha   90.00
_cell.angle_beta   90.00
_cell.angle_gamma   90.00
#
_symmetry.space_group_name_H-M   'P 1'
#
loop_
_entity.id
_entity.type
_entity.pdbx_description
1 polymer ?
#
loop_
_entity_poly.entity_id
_entity_poly.type
_entity_poly.pdbx_seq_one_letter_code
_entity_poly.pdbx_strand_id
1 'polypeptide(L)'
;MEQRLDACQDAADKMLDALYIYETAFADLQKLARYYEGRQWMKDFEDDENGKLPQDLKRGVLSEDAVYDLLSDSREISARMLKIVEKMMGTIL
;
A
#
# COMPACT_ATOMS: atom_id res chain seq x y z
N MET A 1 34.14 -1.89 -11.55
CA MET A 1 33.74 -1.19 -10.31
C MET A 1 32.78 -0.07 -10.61
N GLU A 2 33.06 0.79 -11.60
CA GLU A 2 32.15 1.86 -12.06
C GLU A 2 30.71 1.39 -12.30
N GLN A 3 30.51 0.39 -13.16
CA GLN A 3 29.17 -0.17 -13.43
C GLN A 3 28.41 -0.64 -12.17
N ARG A 4 29.15 -1.06 -11.12
CA ARG A 4 28.53 -1.45 -9.85
C ARG A 4 28.13 -0.23 -9.04
N LEU A 5 28.94 0.84 -9.07
CA LEU A 5 28.59 2.12 -8.46
C LEU A 5 27.33 2.69 -9.12
N ASP A 6 27.31 2.77 -10.45
CA ASP A 6 26.17 3.28 -11.22
C ASP A 6 24.89 2.50 -10.90
N ALA A 7 24.98 1.16 -10.90
CA ALA A 7 23.84 0.31 -10.57
C ALA A 7 23.34 0.51 -9.13
N CYS A 8 24.24 0.70 -8.17
CA CYS A 8 23.87 0.98 -6.78
C CYS A 8 23.22 2.37 -6.63
N GLN A 9 23.71 3.39 -7.34
CA GLN A 9 23.14 4.74 -7.32
C GLN A 9 21.73 4.74 -7.92
N ASP A 10 21.55 4.16 -9.11
CA ASP A 10 20.23 4.05 -9.75
C ASP A 10 19.21 3.29 -8.88
N ALA A 11 19.64 2.21 -8.21
CA ALA A 11 18.79 1.47 -7.29
C ALA A 11 18.41 2.29 -6.04
N ALA A 12 19.35 3.06 -5.49
CA ALA A 12 19.11 3.91 -4.34
C ALA A 12 18.12 5.04 -4.66
N ASP A 13 18.30 5.72 -5.80
CA ASP A 13 17.43 6.81 -6.24
C ASP A 13 15.99 6.32 -6.44
N LYS A 14 15.80 5.21 -7.15
CA LYS A 14 14.48 4.59 -7.34
C LYS A 14 13.82 4.19 -6.03
N MET A 15 14.60 3.67 -5.08
CA MET A 15 14.07 3.29 -3.78
C MET A 15 13.63 4.51 -2.98
N LEU A 16 14.41 5.60 -3.00
CA LEU A 16 14.06 6.85 -2.33
C LEU A 16 12.78 7.46 -2.91
N ASP A 17 12.65 7.49 -4.23
CA ASP A 17 11.43 7.98 -4.90
C ASP A 17 10.20 7.13 -4.52
N ALA A 18 10.34 5.80 -4.55
CA ALA A 18 9.27 4.89 -4.19
C ALA A 18 8.84 5.05 -2.71
N LEU A 19 9.82 5.22 -1.80
CA LEU A 19 9.56 5.48 -0.39
C LEU A 19 8.78 6.79 -0.21
N TYR A 20 9.22 7.87 -0.85
CA TYR A 20 8.55 9.17 -0.76
C TYR A 20 7.10 9.13 -1.25
N ILE A 21 6.86 8.47 -2.39
CA ILE A 21 5.52 8.28 -2.93
C ILE A 21 4.66 7.47 -1.95
N TYR A 22 5.20 6.39 -1.40
CA TYR A 22 4.48 5.52 -0.46
C TYR A 22 4.15 6.22 0.85
N GLU A 23 5.10 6.97 1.43
CA GLU A 23 4.92 7.79 2.63
C GLU A 23 3.79 8.80 2.45
N THR A 24 3.75 9.46 1.29
CA THR A 24 2.69 10.43 0.96
C THR A 24 1.31 9.75 0.87
N ALA A 25 1.23 8.53 0.32
CA ALA A 25 0.00 7.77 0.21
C ALA A 25 -0.44 7.10 1.53
N PHE A 26 0.47 6.95 2.50
CA PHE A 26 0.25 6.13 3.69
C PHE A 26 -0.91 6.62 4.56
N ALA A 27 -1.10 7.94 4.66
CA ALA A 27 -2.21 8.52 5.42
C ALA A 27 -3.58 8.12 4.84
N ASP A 28 -3.70 8.01 3.52
CA ASP A 28 -4.94 7.59 2.85
C ASP A 28 -5.12 6.07 2.89
N LEU A 29 -4.03 5.30 2.78
CA LEU A 29 -4.04 3.86 3.02
C LEU A 29 -4.60 3.53 4.42
N GLN A 30 -4.18 4.28 5.45
CA GLN A 30 -4.73 4.12 6.79
C GLN A 30 -6.22 4.47 6.90
N LYS A 31 -6.69 5.46 6.14
CA LYS A 31 -8.14 5.77 6.09
C LYS A 31 -8.91 4.65 5.42
N LEU A 32 -8.39 4.09 4.32
CA LEU A 32 -8.98 2.94 3.63
C LEU A 32 -9.05 1.71 4.55
N ALA A 33 -7.97 1.40 5.27
CA ALA A 33 -7.95 0.31 6.24
C ALA A 33 -9.06 0.48 7.30
N ARG A 34 -9.14 1.66 7.93
CA ARG A 34 -10.18 1.96 8.93
C ARG A 34 -11.60 1.90 8.37
N TYR A 35 -11.80 2.33 7.13
CA TYR A 35 -13.07 2.24 6.45
C TYR A 35 -13.47 0.77 6.23
N TYR A 36 -12.57 -0.03 5.66
CA TYR A 36 -12.77 -1.44 5.34
C TYR A 36 -13.00 -2.32 6.57
N GLU A 37 -12.23 -2.11 7.63
CA GLU A 37 -12.37 -2.83 8.91
C GLU A 37 -13.57 -2.33 9.73
N GLY A 38 -14.15 -1.20 9.35
CA GLY A 38 -15.27 -0.56 10.03
C GLY A 38 -16.63 -1.07 9.56
N ARG A 39 -17.67 -0.78 10.35
CA ARG A 39 -19.07 -1.09 9.98
C ARG A 39 -19.56 -0.31 8.74
N GLN A 40 -18.89 0.80 8.40
CA GLN A 40 -19.30 1.66 7.30
C GLN A 40 -19.14 0.95 5.94
N TRP A 41 -18.03 0.24 5.72
CA TRP A 41 -17.83 -0.51 4.48
C TRP A 41 -18.93 -1.55 4.24
N MET A 42 -19.29 -2.32 5.28
CA MET A 42 -20.36 -3.32 5.18
C MET A 42 -21.70 -2.68 4.82
N LYS A 43 -22.03 -1.55 5.44
CA LYS A 43 -23.27 -0.82 5.13
C LYS A 43 -23.28 -0.33 3.68
N ASP A 44 -22.17 0.23 3.21
CA ASP A 44 -22.08 0.77 1.85
C ASP A 44 -22.09 -0.36 0.81
N PHE A 45 -21.52 -1.52 1.13
CA PHE A 45 -21.63 -2.76 0.36
C PHE A 45 -23.08 -3.25 0.28
N GLU A 46 -23.79 -3.34 1.41
CA GLU A 46 -25.20 -3.71 1.43
C GLU A 46 -26.08 -2.73 0.65
N ASP A 47 -25.80 -1.42 0.73
CA ASP A 47 -26.53 -0.41 -0.03
C ASP A 47 -26.29 -0.54 -1.55
N ASP A 48 -25.10 -0.97 -1.98
CA ASP A 48 -24.80 -1.28 -3.39
C ASP A 48 -25.57 -2.51 -3.88
N GLU A 49 -25.52 -3.61 -3.11
CA GLU A 49 -26.23 -4.86 -3.42
C GLU A 49 -27.75 -4.67 -3.50
N ASN A 50 -28.29 -3.76 -2.68
CA ASN A 50 -29.70 -3.38 -2.70
C ASN A 50 -30.06 -2.36 -3.80
N GLY A 51 -29.10 -1.97 -4.66
CA GLY A 51 -29.32 -1.03 -5.76
C GLY A 51 -29.61 0.41 -5.32
N LYS A 52 -29.18 0.80 -4.12
CA LYS A 52 -29.42 2.16 -3.57
C LYS A 52 -28.38 3.17 -4.03
N LEU A 53 -27.27 2.72 -4.64
CA LEU A 53 -26.20 3.58 -5.13
C LEU A 53 -26.41 3.97 -6.60
N PRO A 54 -26.00 5.18 -7.02
CA PRO A 54 -26.07 5.60 -8.42
C PRO A 54 -25.35 4.64 -9.38
N GLN A 55 -25.91 4.44 -10.57
CA GLN A 55 -25.34 3.50 -11.57
C GLN A 55 -23.95 3.91 -12.07
N ASP A 56 -23.65 5.21 -12.06
CA ASP A 56 -22.39 5.80 -12.51
C ASP A 56 -21.34 5.96 -11.40
N LEU A 57 -21.68 5.60 -10.15
CA LEU A 57 -20.74 5.64 -9.04
C LEU A 57 -19.61 4.62 -9.27
N LYS A 58 -18.35 5.04 -9.11
CA LYS A 58 -17.20 4.12 -9.11
C LYS A 58 -17.19 3.31 -7.80
N ARG A 59 -17.20 1.99 -7.90
CA ARG A 59 -17.42 1.08 -6.74
C ARG A 59 -16.29 0.09 -6.49
N GLY A 60 -15.10 0.36 -7.02
CA GLY A 60 -13.95 -0.54 -6.83
C GLY A 60 -13.65 -0.84 -5.36
N VAL A 61 -13.89 0.13 -4.46
CA VAL A 61 -13.72 -0.03 -3.01
C VAL A 61 -14.72 -1.03 -2.38
N LEU A 62 -15.83 -1.32 -3.05
CA LEU A 62 -16.87 -2.26 -2.60
C LEU A 62 -16.69 -3.67 -3.18
N SER A 63 -15.65 -3.91 -3.99
CA SER A 63 -15.37 -5.25 -4.55
C SER A 63 -14.83 -6.27 -3.54
N GLU A 64 -14.67 -5.88 -2.27
CA GLU A 64 -13.96 -6.62 -1.21
C GLU A 64 -12.46 -6.83 -1.53
N ASP A 65 -12.17 -7.54 -2.62
CA ASP A 65 -10.83 -7.93 -3.06
C ASP A 65 -9.89 -6.74 -3.23
N ALA A 66 -10.34 -5.63 -3.84
CA ALA A 66 -9.44 -4.52 -4.15
C ALA A 66 -8.82 -3.87 -2.89
N VAL A 67 -9.58 -3.74 -1.80
CA VAL A 67 -9.05 -3.16 -0.56
C VAL A 67 -8.26 -4.22 0.20
N TYR A 68 -8.74 -5.47 0.21
CA TYR A 68 -8.03 -6.57 0.85
C TYR A 68 -6.62 -6.78 0.26
N ASP A 69 -6.51 -6.84 -1.07
CA ASP A 69 -5.26 -7.03 -1.80
C ASP A 69 -4.28 -5.90 -1.51
N LEU A 70 -4.76 -4.64 -1.58
CA LEU A 70 -3.94 -3.47 -1.26
C LEU A 70 -3.40 -3.51 0.19
N LEU A 71 -4.22 -3.91 1.16
CA LEU A 71 -3.78 -4.03 2.55
C LEU A 71 -2.81 -5.20 2.74
N SER A 72 -2.99 -6.29 1.99
CA SER A 72 -2.05 -7.43 1.99
C SER A 72 -0.70 -7.05 1.39
N ASP A 73 -0.68 -6.34 0.26
CA ASP A 73 0.53 -5.79 -0.34
C ASP A 73 1.25 -4.84 0.62
N SER A 74 0.51 -3.96 1.31
CA SER A 74 1.09 -3.07 2.32
C SER A 74 1.78 -3.84 3.46
N ARG A 75 1.23 -4.98 3.88
CA ARG A 75 1.83 -5.82 4.93
C ARG A 75 3.11 -6.49 4.44
N GLU A 76 3.10 -7.01 3.21
CA GLU A 76 4.29 -7.59 2.59
C GLU A 76 5.40 -6.55 2.40
N ILE A 77 5.05 -5.35 1.93
CA ILE A 77 5.99 -4.22 1.81
C ILE A 77 6.63 -3.93 3.17
N SER A 78 5.82 -3.82 4.23
CA SER A 78 6.31 -3.54 5.59
C SER A 78 7.28 -4.63 6.07
N ALA A 79 6.94 -5.92 5.86
CA ALA A 79 7.79 -7.03 6.24
C ALA A 79 9.13 -7.03 5.48
N ARG A 80 9.12 -6.68 4.19
CA ARG A 80 10.34 -6.56 3.38
C ARG A 80 11.20 -5.37 3.81
N MET A 81 10.60 -4.23 4.15
CA MET A 81 11.33 -3.06 4.67
C MET A 81 12.06 -3.41 5.98
N LEU A 82 11.40 -4.10 6.91
CA LEU A 82 12.03 -4.54 8.17
C LEU A 82 13.24 -5.44 7.91
N LYS A 83 13.11 -6.44 7.03
CA LYS A 83 14.23 -7.32 6.65
C LYS A 83 15.40 -6.55 6.03
N ILE A 84 15.13 -5.51 5.24
CA ILE A 84 16.16 -4.66 4.65
C ILE A 84 16.88 -3.88 5.76
N VAL A 85 16.15 -3.28 6.69
CA VAL A 85 16.71 -2.56 7.84
C VAL A 85 17.61 -3.48 8.68
N GLU A 86 17.14 -4.69 9.01
CA GLU A 86 17.93 -5.68 9.74
C GLU A 86 19.25 -6.02 9.02
N LYS A 87 19.19 -6.25 7.70
CA LYS A 87 20.37 -6.56 6.89
C LYS A 87 21.34 -5.38 6.84
N MET A 88 20.84 -4.15 6.70
CA MET A 88 21.68 -2.95 6.69
C MET A 88 22.35 -2.72 8.04
N MET A 89 21.61 -2.85 9.15
CA MET A 89 22.16 -2.73 10.50
C MET A 89 23.25 -3.78 10.78
N GLY A 90 23.04 -5.03 10.36
CA GLY A 90 24.04 -6.09 10.49
C GLY A 90 25.26 -5.96 9.55
N THR A 91 25.23 -5.03 8.59
CA THR A 91 26.36 -4.72 7.70
C THR A 91 27.16 -3.49 8.17
N ILE A 92 26.59 -2.69 9.08
CA ILE A 92 27.17 -1.43 9.60
C ILE A 92 27.89 -1.65 10.95
N LEU A 93 27.79 -2.84 11.54
CA LEU A 93 28.58 -3.31 12.70
C LEU A 93 29.62 -4.34 12.25
#